data_AF-A0A2J8VND3-F1
#
_entry.id   AF-A0A2J8VND3-F1
#
_cell.length_a   1.000
_cell.length_b   1.000
_cell.length_c   1.000
_cell.angle_alpha   90.00
_cell.angle_beta   90.00
_cell.angle_gamma   90.00
#
_symmetry.space_group_name_H-M   'P 1'
#
loop_
_entity.id
_entity.type
_entity.pdbx_description
1 polymer ?
#
loop_
_entity_poly.entity_id
_entity_poly.type
_entity_poly.pdbx_seq_one_letter_code
_entity_poly.pdbx_strand_id
1 'polypeptide(L)'
;MLLSAGRTIKLWVLETKEVYRHFTGHATPVSSLMFTTIRPPNESQPFDGITGLYFLSGAVHDRLLNVWQVRSENKEKSAVMSFTVTDEPVYIDLTLSENKEEPVKLAVVCRDGQVHLFEHILNGYCKKPLTSNCTIQIATPGKGKKSTPKPIPILAAGFCSDKMSLLLVYGSWFQPTIERVALNSRE
;
A
#
# COMPACT_ATOMS: atom_id res chain seq x y z
N MET A 1 2.92 -20.12 -2.97
CA MET A 1 1.59 -19.53 -2.71
C MET A 1 1.25 -18.50 -3.79
N LEU A 2 0.00 -18.41 -4.21
CA LEU A 2 -0.48 -17.42 -5.19
C LEU A 2 -1.73 -16.71 -4.65
N LEU A 3 -1.76 -15.37 -4.75
CA LEU A 3 -2.96 -14.59 -4.50
C LEU A 3 -3.70 -14.30 -5.81
N SER A 4 -5.03 -14.43 -5.77
CA SER A 4 -5.91 -14.02 -6.88
C SER A 4 -7.11 -13.28 -6.31
N ALA A 5 -7.64 -12.31 -7.06
CA ALA A 5 -8.81 -11.55 -6.61
C ALA A 5 -9.78 -11.24 -7.75
N GLY A 6 -11.07 -11.27 -7.40
CA GLY A 6 -12.15 -10.59 -8.11
C GLY A 6 -12.72 -9.55 -7.15
N ARG A 7 -13.96 -9.77 -6.67
CA ARG A 7 -14.46 -9.07 -5.46
C ARG A 7 -13.99 -9.74 -4.17
N THR A 8 -13.92 -11.07 -4.18
CA THR A 8 -13.33 -11.88 -3.10
C THR A 8 -11.88 -12.19 -3.40
N ILE A 9 -11.08 -12.45 -2.36
CA ILE A 9 -9.66 -12.78 -2.50
C ILE A 9 -9.44 -14.24 -2.10
N LYS A 10 -8.59 -14.94 -2.85
CA LYS A 10 -8.23 -16.35 -2.59
C LYS A 10 -6.71 -16.48 -2.55
N LEU A 11 -6.23 -17.31 -1.63
CA LEU A 11 -4.85 -17.76 -1.56
C LEU A 11 -4.78 -19.23 -1.95
N TRP A 12 -3.85 -19.57 -2.84
CA TRP A 12 -3.70 -20.91 -3.42
C TRP A 12 -2.36 -21.52 -3.04
N VAL A 13 -2.38 -22.83 -2.74
CA VAL A 13 -1.18 -23.66 -2.68
C VAL A 13 -0.86 -24.08 -4.12
N LEU A 14 0.33 -23.75 -4.62
CA LEU A 14 0.67 -23.98 -6.03
C LEU A 14 0.95 -25.46 -6.30
N GLU A 15 1.51 -26.14 -5.32
CA GLU A 15 1.89 -27.55 -5.35
C GLU A 15 0.65 -28.45 -5.48
N THR A 16 -0.36 -28.23 -4.62
CA THR A 16 -1.61 -29.01 -4.63
C THR A 16 -2.67 -28.43 -5.57
N LYS A 17 -2.50 -27.17 -6.02
CA LYS A 17 -3.49 -26.41 -6.80
C LYS A 17 -4.82 -26.18 -6.07
N GLU A 18 -4.82 -26.32 -4.74
CA GLU A 18 -5.99 -26.12 -3.91
C GLU A 18 -6.04 -24.73 -3.30
N VAL A 19 -7.26 -24.27 -2.99
CA VAL A 19 -7.43 -23.02 -2.27
C VAL A 19 -7.07 -23.23 -0.80
N TYR A 20 -6.02 -22.54 -0.35
CA TYR A 20 -5.62 -22.49 1.04
C TYR A 20 -6.63 -21.73 1.90
N ARG A 21 -7.01 -20.51 1.47
CA ARG A 21 -7.92 -19.64 2.23
C ARG A 21 -8.73 -18.70 1.34
N HIS A 22 -9.92 -18.37 1.82
CA HIS A 22 -10.80 -17.33 1.27
C HIS A 22 -10.84 -16.11 2.20
N PHE A 23 -10.78 -14.92 1.63
CA PHE A 23 -10.96 -13.65 2.31
C PHE A 23 -12.16 -12.91 1.69
N THR A 24 -12.89 -12.16 2.52
CA THR A 24 -14.12 -11.48 2.11
C THR A 24 -13.87 -10.53 0.92
N GLY A 25 -12.70 -9.89 0.87
CA GLY A 25 -12.33 -8.96 -0.17
C GLY A 25 -13.07 -7.62 -0.03
N HIS A 26 -13.58 -7.09 -1.14
CA HIS A 26 -14.16 -5.75 -1.25
C HIS A 26 -15.55 -5.79 -1.88
N ALA A 27 -16.31 -4.70 -1.73
CA ALA A 27 -17.62 -4.56 -2.37
C ALA A 27 -17.50 -4.47 -3.92
N THR A 28 -16.40 -3.90 -4.39
CA THR A 28 -16.04 -3.71 -5.80
C THR A 28 -14.84 -4.58 -6.19
N PRO A 29 -14.53 -4.72 -7.50
CA PRO A 29 -13.38 -5.50 -7.94
C PRO A 29 -12.07 -4.98 -7.34
N VAL A 30 -11.23 -5.90 -6.87
CA VAL A 30 -9.88 -5.62 -6.39
C VAL A 30 -9.02 -5.15 -7.56
N SER A 31 -8.42 -3.97 -7.43
CA SER A 31 -7.55 -3.33 -8.43
C SER A 31 -6.06 -3.48 -8.09
N SER A 32 -5.73 -3.76 -6.83
CA SER A 32 -4.35 -3.94 -6.38
C SER A 32 -4.28 -5.01 -5.32
N LEU A 33 -3.24 -5.85 -5.38
CA LEU A 33 -3.04 -6.98 -4.49
C LEU A 33 -1.56 -7.27 -4.33
N MET A 34 -1.00 -7.06 -3.14
CA MET A 34 0.44 -7.13 -2.91
C MET A 34 0.77 -7.72 -1.54
N PHE A 35 1.77 -8.60 -1.45
CA PHE A 35 2.32 -9.01 -0.15
C PHE A 35 3.11 -7.87 0.49
N THR A 36 3.06 -7.75 1.82
CA THR A 36 3.72 -6.65 2.55
C THR A 36 4.95 -7.08 3.35
N THR A 37 5.20 -8.39 3.46
CA THR A 37 6.30 -8.95 4.25
C THR A 37 7.08 -9.96 3.41
N ILE A 38 8.42 -9.91 3.47
CA ILE A 38 9.29 -11.00 3.00
C ILE A 38 9.76 -11.78 4.24
N ARG A 39 9.91 -13.10 4.08
CA ARG A 39 10.60 -14.03 4.98
C ARG A 39 11.75 -13.35 5.77
N PRO A 40 11.72 -13.35 7.11
CA PRO A 40 12.90 -13.03 7.90
C PRO A 40 14.00 -14.07 7.60
N PRO A 41 15.23 -13.67 7.23
CA PRO A 41 16.30 -14.61 6.89
C PRO A 41 16.71 -15.54 8.04
N ASN A 42 16.49 -15.11 9.30
CA ASN A 42 17.16 -15.64 10.49
C ASN A 42 16.22 -16.25 11.55
N GLU A 43 14.97 -16.59 11.23
CA GLU A 43 14.15 -17.35 12.18
C GLU A 43 14.61 -18.82 12.23
N SER A 44 15.01 -19.26 13.42
CA SER A 44 15.45 -20.63 13.75
C SER A 44 14.31 -21.65 13.76
N GLN A 45 13.07 -21.17 13.68
CA GLN A 45 11.88 -22.01 13.47
C GLN A 45 11.70 -22.28 11.97
N PRO A 46 11.31 -23.49 11.56
CA PRO A 46 10.93 -23.74 10.18
C PRO A 46 9.80 -22.78 9.80
N PHE A 47 10.09 -21.84 8.91
CA PHE A 47 9.08 -20.96 8.34
C PHE A 47 8.08 -21.81 7.58
N ASP A 48 6.85 -21.90 8.08
CA ASP A 48 5.78 -22.69 7.47
C ASP A 48 5.22 -22.08 6.18
N GLY A 49 5.79 -20.96 5.72
CA GLY A 49 5.40 -20.27 4.49
C GLY A 49 4.31 -19.21 4.68
N ILE A 50 3.69 -19.13 5.87
CA ILE A 50 2.35 -18.51 6.01
C ILE A 50 2.20 -17.70 7.31
N THR A 51 2.90 -18.07 8.39
CA THR A 51 2.77 -17.41 9.69
C THR A 51 3.30 -15.99 9.67
N GLY A 52 2.48 -15.02 10.13
CA GLY A 52 2.85 -13.60 10.14
C GLY A 52 2.86 -12.94 8.76
N LEU A 53 2.46 -13.66 7.70
CA LEU A 53 2.38 -13.11 6.36
C LEU A 53 1.17 -12.19 6.25
N TYR A 54 1.40 -10.97 5.76
CA TYR A 54 0.36 -9.99 5.46
C TYR A 54 0.33 -9.66 3.97
N PHE A 55 -0.85 -9.26 3.51
CA PHE A 55 -1.01 -8.67 2.19
C PHE A 55 -1.98 -7.50 2.24
N LEU A 56 -1.79 -6.58 1.30
CA LEU A 56 -2.57 -5.39 1.07
C LEU A 56 -3.44 -5.61 -0.17
N SER A 57 -4.65 -5.04 -0.14
CA SER A 57 -5.51 -4.95 -1.32
C SER A 57 -6.22 -3.60 -1.39
N GLY A 58 -6.36 -3.06 -2.60
CA GLY A 58 -7.22 -1.93 -2.93
C GLY A 58 -8.27 -2.34 -3.96
N ALA A 59 -9.36 -1.58 -4.05
CA ALA A 59 -10.47 -1.87 -4.97
C ALA A 59 -10.90 -0.64 -5.77
N VAL A 60 -11.50 -0.90 -6.92
CA VAL A 60 -12.02 0.13 -7.82
C VAL A 60 -13.13 0.93 -7.12
N HIS A 61 -13.11 2.25 -7.23
CA HIS A 61 -14.04 3.18 -6.59
C HIS A 61 -14.09 3.09 -5.06
N ASP A 62 -13.06 2.53 -4.43
CA ASP A 62 -12.91 2.47 -2.98
C ASP A 62 -11.78 3.39 -2.52
N ARG A 63 -11.91 3.90 -1.30
CA ARG A 63 -10.91 4.77 -0.63
C ARG A 63 -10.23 4.06 0.53
N LEU A 64 -10.44 2.75 0.65
CA LEU A 64 -9.82 1.90 1.66
C LEU A 64 -8.84 0.92 1.03
N LEU A 65 -7.64 0.86 1.60
CA LEU A 65 -6.72 -0.23 1.36
C LEU A 65 -6.76 -1.16 2.56
N ASN A 66 -7.19 -2.40 2.35
CA ASN A 66 -7.35 -3.40 3.39
C ASN A 66 -6.10 -4.25 3.53
N VAL A 67 -5.68 -4.48 4.78
CA VAL A 67 -4.60 -5.39 5.13
C VAL A 67 -5.18 -6.67 5.71
N TRP A 68 -4.66 -7.80 5.29
CA TRP A 68 -5.14 -9.12 5.67
C TRP A 68 -3.99 -9.94 6.22
N GLN A 69 -4.27 -10.73 7.25
CA GLN A 69 -3.33 -11.68 7.82
C GLN A 69 -3.61 -13.08 7.28
N VAL A 70 -2.61 -13.76 6.72
CA VAL A 70 -2.84 -15.07 6.07
C VAL A 70 -3.07 -16.18 7.07
N ARG A 71 -2.25 -16.26 8.13
CA ARG A 71 -2.48 -17.18 9.25
C ARG A 71 -2.93 -16.35 10.45
N SER A 72 -4.21 -16.48 10.78
CA SER A 72 -4.76 -16.00 12.04
C SER A 72 -5.39 -17.19 12.72
N GLU A 73 -5.13 -17.40 14.01
CA GLU A 73 -5.92 -18.34 14.83
C GLU A 73 -7.41 -17.96 14.80
N ASN A 74 -7.68 -16.69 14.48
CA ASN A 74 -9.00 -16.20 14.19
C ASN A 74 -9.52 -16.73 12.83
N LYS A 75 -10.66 -17.42 12.88
CA LYS A 75 -11.41 -17.90 11.71
C LYS A 75 -12.06 -16.77 10.90
N GLU A 76 -11.98 -15.53 11.37
CA GLU A 76 -12.43 -14.36 10.63
C GLU A 76 -11.79 -14.26 9.25
N LYS A 77 -12.60 -13.84 8.28
CA LYS A 77 -12.20 -13.65 6.88
C LYS A 77 -12.08 -12.18 6.52
N SER A 78 -12.26 -11.30 7.50
CA SER A 78 -12.20 -9.83 7.43
C SER A 78 -10.76 -9.33 7.40
N ALA A 79 -10.60 -8.10 6.92
CA ALA A 79 -9.35 -7.38 7.01
C ALA A 79 -9.00 -7.16 8.49
N VAL A 80 -7.72 -7.23 8.82
CA VAL A 80 -7.23 -6.94 10.18
C VAL A 80 -7.10 -5.45 10.43
N MET A 81 -6.92 -4.66 9.37
CA MET A 81 -6.92 -3.21 9.42
C MET A 81 -7.12 -2.62 8.02
N SER A 82 -7.27 -1.30 7.95
CA SER A 82 -7.37 -0.57 6.69
C SER A 82 -6.63 0.77 6.75
N PHE A 83 -6.12 1.22 5.62
CA PHE A 83 -5.66 2.59 5.40
C PHE A 83 -6.73 3.36 4.62
N THR A 84 -6.99 4.62 5.00
CA THR A 84 -7.93 5.48 4.26
C THR A 84 -7.16 6.52 3.45
N VAL A 85 -7.61 6.72 2.22
CA VAL A 85 -7.10 7.74 1.30
C VAL A 85 -8.23 8.68 0.85
N THR A 86 -7.89 9.71 0.09
CA THR A 86 -8.80 10.77 -0.37
C THR A 86 -9.67 10.35 -1.56
N ASP A 87 -9.11 9.54 -2.46
CA ASP A 87 -9.76 9.03 -3.67
C ASP A 87 -9.24 7.62 -4.03
N GLU A 88 -9.72 7.03 -5.11
CA GLU A 88 -9.36 5.69 -5.57
C GLU A 88 -7.83 5.56 -5.78
N PRO A 89 -7.18 4.55 -5.17
CA PRO A 89 -5.78 4.24 -5.42
C PRO A 89 -5.52 3.89 -6.89
N VAL A 90 -4.59 4.60 -7.53
CA VAL A 90 -4.19 4.36 -8.93
C VAL A 90 -2.79 3.74 -9.03
N TYR A 91 -1.92 4.04 -8.09
CA TYR A 91 -0.60 3.43 -8.00
C TYR A 91 -0.22 3.25 -6.54
N ILE A 92 0.39 2.12 -6.22
CA ILE A 92 0.79 1.80 -4.84
C ILE A 92 2.20 1.23 -4.90
N ASP A 93 3.07 1.78 -4.07
CA ASP A 93 4.36 1.18 -3.80
C ASP A 93 4.54 0.97 -2.30
N LEU A 94 5.33 -0.05 -1.93
CA LEU A 94 5.53 -0.43 -0.54
C LEU A 94 6.97 -0.89 -0.30
N THR A 95 7.55 -0.47 0.82
CA THR A 95 8.80 -1.06 1.29
C THR A 95 8.51 -2.33 2.06
N LEU A 96 9.14 -3.43 1.67
CA LEU A 96 9.02 -4.68 2.39
C LEU A 96 9.75 -4.56 3.72
N SER A 97 9.05 -4.93 4.78
CA SER A 97 9.61 -5.01 6.13
C SER A 97 10.35 -6.35 6.28
N GLU A 98 11.58 -6.31 6.80
CA GLU A 98 12.44 -7.49 6.98
C GLU A 98 12.25 -8.14 8.36
N ASN A 99 11.62 -7.41 9.30
CA ASN A 99 11.34 -7.86 10.67
C ASN A 99 9.92 -7.43 11.10
N LYS A 100 9.24 -8.23 11.93
CA LYS A 100 7.90 -7.95 12.47
C LYS A 100 7.82 -6.64 13.26
N GLU A 101 8.95 -6.13 13.74
CA GLU A 101 9.07 -4.87 14.48
C GLU A 101 9.34 -3.66 13.58
N GLU A 102 9.69 -3.87 12.30
CA GLU A 102 9.91 -2.79 11.35
C GLU A 102 8.60 -2.36 10.68
N PRO A 103 8.33 -1.05 10.59
CA PRO A 103 7.13 -0.57 9.93
C PRO A 103 7.20 -0.81 8.41
N VAL A 104 6.06 -1.18 7.83
CA VAL A 104 5.86 -1.09 6.39
C VAL A 104 5.66 0.38 6.04
N LYS A 105 6.41 0.86 5.04
CA LYS A 105 6.15 2.15 4.40
C LYS A 105 5.32 1.94 3.15
N LEU A 106 4.29 2.74 2.97
CA LEU A 106 3.34 2.65 1.87
C LEU A 106 3.21 4.04 1.23
N ALA A 107 3.33 4.10 -0.10
CA ALA A 107 3.04 5.29 -0.90
C ALA A 107 1.85 4.98 -1.80
N VAL A 108 0.76 5.72 -1.64
CA VAL A 108 -0.47 5.53 -2.41
C VAL A 108 -0.76 6.77 -3.22
N VAL A 109 -0.61 6.66 -4.55
CA VAL A 109 -1.06 7.69 -5.50
C VAL A 109 -2.56 7.49 -5.71
N CYS A 110 -3.34 8.55 -5.55
CA CYS A 110 -4.79 8.54 -5.72
C CYS A 110 -5.20 9.22 -7.03
N ARG A 111 -6.41 8.92 -7.52
CA ARG A 111 -6.95 9.47 -8.77
C ARG A 111 -7.00 11.00 -8.79
N ASP A 112 -7.15 11.64 -7.64
CA ASP A 112 -7.11 13.09 -7.48
C ASP A 112 -5.70 13.70 -7.65
N GLY A 113 -4.68 12.87 -7.87
CA GLY A 113 -3.31 13.28 -8.16
C GLY A 113 -2.45 13.50 -6.92
N GLN A 114 -2.92 13.12 -5.73
CA GLN A 114 -2.18 13.22 -4.47
C GLN A 114 -1.46 11.91 -4.13
N VAL A 115 -0.40 12.00 -3.31
CA VAL A 115 0.25 10.82 -2.72
C VAL A 115 0.05 10.81 -1.22
N HIS A 116 -0.47 9.72 -0.69
CA HIS A 116 -0.57 9.45 0.73
C HIS A 116 0.55 8.52 1.18
N LEU A 117 1.28 8.95 2.21
CA LEU A 117 2.34 8.15 2.83
C LEU A 117 1.87 7.59 4.16
N PHE A 118 2.14 6.31 4.37
CA PHE A 118 1.88 5.62 5.63
C PHE A 118 3.14 4.92 6.11
N GLU A 119 3.32 4.88 7.42
CA GLU A 119 4.35 4.10 8.10
C GLU A 119 3.71 3.40 9.29
N HIS A 120 3.64 2.06 9.24
CA HIS A 120 2.94 1.30 10.27
C HIS A 120 3.51 -0.10 10.49
N ILE A 121 3.60 -0.52 11.76
CA ILE A 121 3.99 -1.87 12.18
C ILE A 121 2.76 -2.77 12.16
N LEU A 122 2.81 -3.87 11.41
CA LEU A 122 1.69 -4.83 11.28
C LEU A 122 1.63 -5.80 12.46
N ASN A 123 1.27 -5.31 13.64
CA ASN A 123 1.30 -6.07 14.91
C ASN A 123 -0.08 -6.42 15.49
N GLY A 124 -1.18 -6.18 14.77
CA GLY A 124 -2.50 -6.52 15.32
C GLY A 124 -3.69 -6.03 14.52
N TYR A 125 -4.84 -6.09 15.20
CA TYR A 125 -6.13 -5.72 14.65
C TYR A 125 -6.44 -4.24 14.93
N CYS A 126 -6.87 -3.50 13.91
CA CYS A 126 -7.28 -2.10 14.03
C CYS A 126 -8.66 -1.90 13.39
N LYS A 127 -9.66 -1.52 14.22
CA LYS A 127 -11.04 -1.31 13.75
C LYS A 127 -11.21 -0.03 12.93
N LYS A 128 -10.48 1.03 13.28
CA LYS A 128 -10.61 2.33 12.63
C LYS A 128 -9.58 2.43 11.50
N PRO A 129 -9.99 2.81 10.27
CA PRO A 129 -9.03 3.05 9.19
C PRO A 129 -7.99 4.10 9.59
N LEU A 130 -6.72 3.80 9.34
CA LEU A 130 -5.60 4.70 9.60
C LEU A 130 -5.50 5.76 8.52
N THR A 131 -5.31 7.01 8.92
CA THR A 131 -5.04 8.14 8.02
C THR A 131 -3.54 8.24 7.71
N SER A 132 -3.20 8.87 6.58
CA SER A 132 -1.81 9.04 6.15
C SER A 132 -0.99 9.87 7.15
N ASN A 133 0.27 9.50 7.34
CA ASN A 133 1.25 10.28 8.09
C ASN A 133 1.61 11.58 7.37
N CYS A 134 1.65 11.53 6.03
CA CYS A 134 2.00 12.67 5.19
C CYS A 134 1.22 12.59 3.87
N THR A 135 0.90 13.74 3.27
CA THR A 135 0.34 13.84 1.92
C THR A 135 1.21 14.76 1.08
N ILE A 136 1.55 14.32 -0.13
CA ILE A 136 2.34 15.09 -1.09
C ILE A 136 1.43 15.54 -2.24
N GLN A 137 1.54 16.82 -2.59
CA GLN A 137 0.90 17.43 -3.76
C GLN A 137 1.95 18.23 -4.53
N ILE A 138 1.80 18.28 -5.87
CA ILE A 138 2.61 19.12 -6.73
C ILE A 138 1.72 20.23 -7.28
N ALA A 139 2.25 21.45 -7.36
CA ALA A 139 1.52 22.58 -7.90
C ALA A 139 2.41 23.46 -8.76
N THR A 140 1.79 24.19 -9.69
CA THR A 140 2.50 25.20 -10.49
C THR A 140 3.05 26.31 -9.61
N PRO A 141 4.18 26.93 -9.95
CA PRO A 141 4.67 28.12 -9.26
C PRO A 141 3.60 29.21 -9.23
N GLY A 142 3.37 29.80 -8.06
CA GLY A 142 2.55 31.00 -7.95
C GLY A 142 3.28 32.19 -8.58
N LYS A 143 2.87 32.63 -9.77
CA LYS A 143 3.35 33.90 -10.35
C LYS A 143 2.69 35.10 -9.65
N GLY A 144 3.35 35.61 -8.62
CA GLY A 144 3.04 36.88 -7.95
C GLY A 144 2.02 36.78 -6.80
N LYS A 145 1.82 37.88 -6.08
CA LYS A 145 0.99 37.98 -4.85
C LYS A 145 -0.50 37.61 -5.00
N LYS A 146 -0.98 37.24 -6.21
CA LYS A 146 -2.41 37.00 -6.51
C LYS A 146 -2.70 35.71 -7.31
N SER A 147 -1.71 34.91 -7.71
CA SER A 147 -2.00 33.69 -8.46
C SER A 147 -2.19 32.50 -7.53
N THR A 148 -3.31 31.79 -7.63
CA THR A 148 -3.53 30.51 -6.95
C THR A 148 -2.70 29.42 -7.62
N PRO A 149 -1.81 28.71 -6.89
CA PRO A 149 -1.14 27.52 -7.40
C PRO A 149 -2.15 26.52 -7.95
N LYS A 150 -1.90 25.96 -9.15
CA LYS A 150 -2.74 24.92 -9.75
C LYS A 150 -2.13 23.55 -9.47
N PRO A 151 -2.90 22.57 -8.96
CA PRO A 151 -2.37 21.23 -8.74
C PRO A 151 -1.95 20.58 -10.05
N ILE A 152 -0.83 19.87 -10.01
CA ILE A 152 -0.30 19.02 -11.08
C ILE A 152 -0.40 17.59 -10.58
N PRO A 153 -1.06 16.68 -11.32
CA PRO A 153 -1.31 15.34 -10.82
C PRO A 153 -0.01 14.53 -10.75
N ILE A 154 0.17 13.85 -9.61
CA ILE A 154 1.15 12.79 -9.47
C ILE A 154 0.54 11.52 -10.08
N LEU A 155 1.30 10.87 -10.95
CA LEU A 155 0.90 9.70 -11.74
C LEU A 155 1.39 8.39 -11.14
N ALA A 156 2.60 8.41 -10.58
CA ALA A 156 3.22 7.27 -9.90
C ALA A 156 4.18 7.78 -8.81
N ALA A 157 4.41 6.95 -7.79
CA ALA A 157 5.40 7.20 -6.76
C ALA A 157 6.04 5.87 -6.36
N GLY A 158 7.36 5.84 -6.16
CA GLY A 158 8.07 4.64 -5.74
C GLY A 158 9.21 4.94 -4.77
N PHE A 159 9.38 4.11 -3.76
CA PHE A 159 10.49 4.18 -2.83
C PHE A 159 11.80 3.84 -3.54
N CYS A 160 12.81 4.66 -3.28
CA CYS A 160 14.17 4.37 -3.70
C CYS A 160 14.77 3.25 -2.82
N SER A 161 15.88 2.68 -3.28
CA SER A 161 16.62 1.63 -2.56
C SER A 161 17.11 2.06 -1.17
N ASP A 162 17.27 3.37 -0.93
CA ASP A 162 17.66 3.92 0.37
C ASP A 162 16.52 3.91 1.41
N LYS A 163 15.28 3.55 1.02
CA LYS A 163 14.07 3.57 1.86
C LYS A 163 13.77 4.94 2.51
N MET A 164 14.45 6.01 2.06
CA MET A 164 14.42 7.36 2.62
C MET A 164 14.15 8.44 1.57
N SER A 165 13.94 8.04 0.31
CA SER A 165 13.49 8.93 -0.75
C SER A 165 12.44 8.27 -1.63
N LEU A 166 11.63 9.11 -2.27
CA LEU A 166 10.65 8.71 -3.28
C LEU A 166 11.07 9.25 -4.64
N LEU A 167 10.89 8.44 -5.68
CA LEU A 167 10.76 8.92 -7.05
C LEU A 167 9.29 9.24 -7.30
N LEU A 168 9.00 10.50 -7.59
CA LEU A 168 7.69 10.98 -7.99
C LEU A 168 7.66 11.14 -9.51
N VAL A 169 6.59 10.65 -10.13
CA VAL A 169 6.29 10.86 -11.55
C VAL A 169 5.04 11.71 -11.64
N TYR A 170 5.11 12.89 -12.25
CA TYR A 170 3.99 13.84 -12.29
C TYR A 170 3.89 14.60 -13.60
N GLY A 171 2.77 15.29 -13.82
CA GLY A 171 2.51 16.05 -15.04
C GLY A 171 1.46 15.36 -15.92
N SER A 172 1.84 14.97 -17.13
CA SER A 172 0.93 14.24 -18.04
C SER A 172 1.56 12.94 -18.50
N TRP A 173 0.73 11.96 -18.89
CA TRP A 173 1.20 10.69 -19.43
C TRP A 173 2.04 10.82 -20.71
N PHE A 174 1.88 11.93 -21.45
CA PHE A 174 2.65 12.22 -22.66
C PHE A 174 3.99 12.90 -22.37
N GLN A 175 4.10 13.59 -21.23
CA GLN A 175 5.30 14.30 -20.81
C GLN A 175 5.44 14.24 -19.29
N PRO A 176 5.80 13.06 -18.75
CA PRO A 176 6.02 12.90 -17.32
C PRO A 176 7.32 13.57 -16.90
N THR A 177 7.30 14.23 -15.74
CA THR A 177 8.49 14.68 -15.03
C THR A 177 8.78 13.69 -13.91
N ILE A 178 10.06 13.35 -13.74
CA ILE A 178 10.52 12.44 -12.69
C ILE A 178 11.40 13.24 -11.74
N GLU A 179 11.09 13.19 -10.44
CA GLU A 179 11.83 13.91 -9.41
C GLU A 179 12.06 13.01 -8.20
N ARG A 180 13.26 13.08 -7.63
CA ARG A 180 13.58 12.38 -6.38
C ARG A 180 13.40 13.33 -5.21
N VAL A 181 12.56 12.95 -4.26
CA VAL A 181 12.24 13.73 -3.06
C VAL A 181 12.68 12.96 -1.82
N ALA A 182 13.36 13.63 -0.89
CA ALA A 182 13.74 13.04 0.39
C ALA A 182 12.54 12.98 1.35
N LEU A 183 12.36 11.84 2.03
CA LEU A 183 11.38 11.67 3.09
C LEU A 183 12.00 12.09 4.41
N ASN A 184 11.93 13.39 4.72
CA ASN A 184 12.37 13.87 6.04
C ASN A 184 11.30 13.54 7.08
N SER A 185 11.60 12.63 8.00
CA SER A 185 10.73 12.23 9.11
C SER A 185 10.75 13.21 10.30
N ARG A 186 11.09 14.49 10.07
CA ARG A 186 11.18 15.53 11.10
C ARG A 186 10.70 16.88 10.57
N GLU A 187 9.41 17.11 10.68
CA GLU A 187 8.83 18.41 11.04
C GLU A 187 7.77 18.20 12.12
#